data_AF-A0A1A8C0L8-F1
#
_entry.id   AF-A0A1A8C0L8-F1
#
_cell.length_a   1.000
_cell.length_b   1.000
_cell.length_c   1.000
_cell.angle_alpha   90.00
_cell.angle_beta   90.00
_cell.angle_gamma   90.00
#
_symmetry.space_group_name_H-M   'P 1'
#
loop_
_entity.id
_entity.type
_entity.pdbx_description
1 polymer ?
#
loop_
_entity_poly.entity_id
_entity_poly.type
_entity_poly.pdbx_seq_one_letter_code
_entity_poly.pdbx_strand_id
1 'polypeptide(L)'
;LQNIITLDAVEEDSRSQIMLKKVQSPVVLLYCSKDEAVYILEEARSLGLTGFGYIWIVPSLTTGNTEITPEAFPSGMISVSYDDWDYPLEARVRDGLGIITSAAAAMLEEYGDIPEAKTSCYGQMEKTSKLPPSALHKYMMNVTWDGRDLSFTEDGYQENPKL
;
A
#
# COMPACT_ATOMS: atom_id res chain seq x y z
N LEU A 1 10.59 0.37 -29.46
CA LEU A 1 11.27 -0.06 -28.21
C LEU A 1 10.18 -0.46 -27.24
N GLN A 2 10.13 -1.73 -26.86
CA GLN A 2 9.16 -2.24 -25.89
C GLN A 2 9.80 -2.12 -24.51
N ASN A 3 9.31 -1.18 -23.69
CA ASN A 3 9.89 -0.84 -22.39
C ASN A 3 9.19 -1.53 -21.22
N ILE A 4 8.15 -2.34 -21.50
CA ILE A 4 7.36 -3.05 -20.51
C ILE A 4 7.46 -4.55 -20.81
N ILE A 5 7.87 -5.30 -19.81
CA ILE A 5 7.95 -6.76 -19.84
C ILE A 5 6.98 -7.27 -18.78
N THR A 6 5.99 -8.04 -19.21
CA THR A 6 5.06 -8.72 -18.31
C THR A 6 5.57 -10.13 -18.07
N LEU A 7 5.65 -10.50 -16.80
CA LEU A 7 6.06 -11.83 -16.34
C LEU A 7 4.84 -12.49 -15.72
N ASP A 8 4.68 -13.78 -15.99
CA ASP A 8 3.70 -14.63 -15.31
C ASP A 8 4.51 -15.45 -14.30
N ALA A 9 4.48 -15.05 -13.03
CA ALA A 9 5.30 -15.63 -11.97
C ALA A 9 4.65 -16.91 -11.37
N VAL A 10 3.85 -17.60 -12.17
CA VAL A 10 3.15 -18.81 -11.80
C VAL A 10 3.89 -19.99 -12.45
N GLU A 11 4.63 -20.74 -11.63
CA GLU A 11 5.45 -21.94 -11.95
C GLU A 11 6.87 -21.71 -12.52
N GLU A 12 7.73 -22.71 -12.30
CA GLU A 12 9.11 -22.86 -12.79
C GLU A 12 9.18 -22.94 -14.33
N ASP A 13 8.65 -21.94 -15.04
CA ASP A 13 8.68 -21.89 -16.49
C ASP A 13 9.88 -21.07 -16.98
N SER A 14 10.67 -21.69 -17.84
CA SER A 14 11.67 -21.09 -18.73
C SER A 14 11.24 -19.76 -19.37
N ARG A 15 9.94 -19.50 -19.53
CA ARG A 15 9.38 -18.22 -20.01
C ARG A 15 9.83 -17.01 -19.19
N SER A 16 9.90 -17.10 -17.87
CA SER A 16 10.32 -15.98 -17.01
C SER A 16 11.77 -15.58 -17.31
N GLN A 17 12.67 -16.56 -17.45
CA GLN A 17 14.05 -16.32 -17.87
C GLN A 17 14.14 -15.72 -19.29
N ILE A 18 13.34 -16.23 -20.23
CA ILE A 18 13.31 -15.72 -21.62
C ILE A 18 12.89 -14.26 -21.64
N MET A 19 11.90 -13.88 -20.82
CA MET A 19 11.42 -12.52 -20.73
C MET A 19 12.42 -11.61 -20.02
N LEU A 20 13.04 -12.05 -18.92
CA LEU A 20 14.07 -11.29 -18.21
C LEU A 20 15.31 -11.02 -19.07
N LYS A 21 15.69 -11.93 -19.98
CA LYS A 21 16.78 -11.69 -20.95
C LYS A 21 16.51 -10.52 -21.91
N LYS A 22 15.26 -10.03 -22.00
CA LYS A 22 14.90 -8.85 -22.80
C LYS A 22 15.18 -7.54 -22.05
N VAL A 23 15.51 -7.60 -20.76
CA VAL A 23 15.92 -6.42 -19.98
C VAL A 23 17.29 -5.96 -20.49
N GLN A 24 17.35 -4.73 -21.00
CA GLN A 24 18.58 -4.10 -21.52
C GLN A 24 18.92 -2.79 -20.79
N SER A 25 18.01 -2.32 -19.93
CA SER A 25 18.17 -1.07 -19.19
C SER A 25 18.86 -1.33 -17.85
N PRO A 26 19.82 -0.48 -17.44
CA PRO A 26 20.48 -0.62 -16.14
C PRO A 26 19.56 -0.25 -14.96
N VAL A 27 18.47 0.47 -15.20
CA VAL A 27 17.46 0.77 -14.17
C VAL A 27 16.19 0.02 -14.51
N VAL A 28 15.70 -0.77 -13.56
CA VAL A 28 14.53 -1.64 -13.72
C VAL A 28 13.50 -1.25 -12.67
N LEU A 29 12.29 -0.91 -13.13
CA LEU A 29 11.12 -0.75 -12.27
C LEU A 29 10.40 -2.09 -12.22
N LEU A 30 10.35 -2.71 -11.05
CA LEU A 30 9.64 -3.99 -10.84
C LEU A 30 8.40 -3.73 -9.98
N TYR A 31 7.24 -4.11 -10.51
CA TYR A 31 5.96 -4.04 -9.83
C TYR A 31 5.36 -5.45 -9.75
N CYS A 32 5.39 -6.03 -8.55
CA CYS A 32 4.80 -7.32 -8.24
C CYS A 32 4.60 -7.46 -6.72
N SER A 33 3.90 -8.49 -6.30
CA SER A 33 3.84 -8.87 -4.88
C SER A 33 5.20 -9.32 -4.35
N LYS A 34 5.35 -9.33 -3.02
CA LYS A 34 6.57 -9.81 -2.37
C LYS A 34 6.93 -11.25 -2.75
N ASP A 35 5.95 -12.14 -2.83
CA ASP A 35 6.17 -13.56 -3.16
C ASP A 35 6.65 -13.73 -4.61
N GLU A 36 6.03 -13.01 -5.55
CA GLU A 36 6.46 -13.00 -6.95
C GLU A 36 7.86 -12.39 -7.10
N ALA A 37 8.19 -11.35 -6.31
CA ALA A 37 9.50 -10.71 -6.34
C ALA A 37 10.63 -11.66 -5.91
N VAL A 38 10.39 -12.53 -4.93
CA VAL A 38 11.37 -13.55 -4.52
C VAL A 38 11.75 -14.41 -5.73
N TYR A 39 10.75 -14.91 -6.46
CA TYR A 39 10.98 -15.72 -7.65
C TYR A 39 11.67 -14.92 -8.78
N ILE A 40 11.17 -13.74 -9.10
CA ILE A 40 11.69 -12.91 -10.21
C ILE A 40 13.14 -12.50 -9.96
N LEU A 41 13.48 -12.08 -8.74
CA LEU A 41 14.82 -11.60 -8.39
C LEU A 41 15.83 -12.75 -8.27
N GLU A 42 15.39 -13.94 -7.89
CA GLU A 42 16.19 -15.17 -7.93
C GLU A 42 16.58 -15.54 -9.37
N GLU A 43 15.62 -15.49 -10.30
CA GLU A 43 15.87 -15.71 -11.73
C GLU A 43 16.75 -14.60 -12.34
N ALA A 44 16.50 -13.34 -11.98
CA ALA A 44 17.31 -12.21 -12.40
C ALA A 44 18.76 -12.35 -11.92
N ARG A 45 18.98 -12.86 -10.70
CA ARG A 45 20.31 -13.17 -10.16
C ARG A 45 21.02 -14.23 -10.99
N SER A 46 20.33 -15.30 -11.37
CA SER A 46 20.87 -16.36 -12.24
C SER A 46 21.26 -15.86 -13.64
N LEU A 47 20.63 -14.78 -14.10
CA LEU A 47 20.94 -14.11 -15.37
C LEU A 47 21.96 -12.96 -15.24
N GLY A 48 22.47 -12.69 -14.03
CA GLY A 48 23.42 -11.59 -13.78
C GLY A 48 22.80 -10.20 -13.83
N LEU A 49 21.46 -10.10 -13.74
CA LEU A 49 20.70 -8.85 -13.79
C LEU A 49 20.58 -8.14 -12.44
N THR A 50 21.22 -8.67 -11.38
CA THR A 50 21.21 -8.09 -10.02
C THR A 50 22.59 -7.64 -9.53
N GLY A 51 23.61 -7.72 -10.39
CA GLY A 51 24.95 -7.22 -10.08
C GLY A 51 25.05 -5.69 -10.17
N PHE A 52 26.25 -5.15 -9.94
CA PHE A 52 26.54 -3.70 -9.88
C PHE A 52 26.16 -2.88 -11.13
N GLY A 53 25.87 -3.53 -12.26
CA GLY A 53 25.40 -2.86 -13.49
C GLY A 53 23.90 -2.55 -13.50
N TYR A 54 23.14 -3.03 -12.51
CA TYR A 54 21.69 -2.92 -12.45
C TYR A 54 21.21 -2.31 -11.13
N ILE A 55 20.18 -1.49 -11.21
CA ILE A 55 19.46 -0.90 -10.07
C ILE A 55 18.00 -1.32 -10.19
N TRP A 56 17.51 -2.02 -9.16
CA TRP A 56 16.11 -2.42 -9.05
C TRP A 56 15.37 -1.44 -8.15
N ILE A 57 14.31 -0.85 -8.68
CA ILE A 57 13.42 0.04 -7.94
C ILE A 57 12.06 -0.64 -7.83
N VAL A 58 11.56 -0.78 -6.61
CA VAL A 58 10.32 -1.50 -6.32
C VAL A 58 9.38 -0.67 -5.43
N PRO A 59 8.06 -0.88 -5.47
CA PRO A 59 7.11 -0.27 -4.55
C PRO A 59 7.12 -0.97 -3.18
N SER A 60 6.47 -0.35 -2.20
CA SER A 60 6.22 -0.94 -0.87
C SER A 60 5.52 -2.30 -0.91
N LEU A 61 4.68 -2.56 -1.92
CA LEU A 61 4.02 -3.85 -2.14
C LEU A 61 5.02 -5.00 -2.29
N THR A 62 6.16 -4.73 -2.92
CA THR A 62 7.21 -5.71 -3.18
C THR A 62 8.08 -5.92 -1.93
N THR A 63 8.42 -4.86 -1.19
CA THR A 63 9.20 -5.01 0.04
C THR A 63 8.38 -5.52 1.22
N GLY A 64 7.10 -5.14 1.31
CA GLY A 64 6.24 -5.43 2.46
C GLY A 64 6.88 -4.98 3.76
N ASN A 65 6.81 -5.82 4.80
CA ASN A 65 7.52 -5.61 6.07
C ASN A 65 9.05 -5.70 5.83
N THR A 66 9.76 -4.62 6.15
CA THR A 66 11.21 -4.46 5.98
C THR A 66 12.04 -5.22 7.03
N GLU A 67 11.45 -5.63 8.15
CA GLU A 67 12.11 -6.49 9.15
C GLU A 67 12.38 -7.90 8.62
N ILE A 68 11.61 -8.34 7.62
CA ILE A 68 11.73 -9.66 6.99
C ILE A 68 12.16 -9.48 5.54
N THR A 69 13.47 -9.49 5.29
CA THR A 69 14.02 -9.34 3.93
C THR A 69 14.44 -10.70 3.36
N PRO A 70 13.87 -11.17 2.24
CA PRO A 70 14.29 -12.40 1.57
C PRO A 70 15.73 -12.33 1.05
N GLU A 71 16.46 -13.45 1.08
CA GLU A 71 17.84 -13.53 0.57
C GLU A 71 17.96 -13.29 -0.95
N ALA A 72 16.87 -13.52 -1.69
CA ALA A 72 16.82 -13.26 -3.13
C ALA A 72 16.86 -11.75 -3.47
N PHE A 73 16.56 -10.87 -2.50
CA PHE A 73 16.53 -9.44 -2.74
C PHE A 73 17.96 -8.89 -2.85
N PRO A 74 18.30 -8.22 -3.97
CA PRO A 74 19.68 -7.83 -4.21
C PRO A 74 20.09 -6.63 -3.35
N SER A 75 21.37 -6.60 -2.98
CA SER A 75 21.97 -5.43 -2.35
C SER A 75 21.88 -4.21 -3.28
N GLY A 76 21.50 -3.06 -2.72
CA GLY A 76 21.31 -1.84 -3.52
C GLY A 76 19.96 -1.72 -4.21
N MET A 77 19.02 -2.66 -3.96
CA MET A 77 17.62 -2.47 -4.32
C MET A 77 17.05 -1.25 -3.59
N ILE A 78 16.30 -0.42 -4.31
CA ILE A 78 15.66 0.79 -3.80
C ILE A 78 14.17 0.52 -3.66
N SER A 79 13.60 0.83 -2.51
CA SER A 79 12.15 0.77 -2.28
C SER A 79 11.65 2.07 -1.69
N VAL A 80 10.39 2.39 -1.96
CA VAL A 80 9.64 3.45 -1.30
C VAL A 80 8.63 2.77 -0.38
N SER A 81 8.75 2.97 0.94
CA SER A 81 7.93 2.30 1.95
C SER A 81 7.44 3.27 3.02
N TYR A 82 6.20 3.06 3.48
CA TYR A 82 5.58 3.83 4.56
C TYR A 82 5.95 3.35 5.96
N ASP A 83 6.74 2.27 6.06
CA ASP A 83 7.07 1.65 7.34
C ASP A 83 8.28 2.33 7.97
N ASP A 84 8.05 3.57 8.43
CA ASP A 84 9.11 4.40 8.99
C ASP A 84 9.24 4.19 10.50
N TRP A 85 10.49 4.17 10.97
CA TRP A 85 10.88 4.04 12.39
C TRP A 85 10.45 5.26 13.20
N ASP A 86 10.30 6.41 12.54
CA ASP A 86 9.90 7.66 13.17
C ASP A 86 8.36 7.85 13.24
N TYR A 87 7.59 6.86 12.78
CA TYR A 87 6.13 6.83 12.87
C TYR A 87 5.63 5.48 13.41
N PRO A 88 5.75 5.25 14.74
CA PRO A 88 5.47 3.97 15.38
C PRO A 88 3.97 3.63 15.38
N LEU A 89 3.66 2.35 15.60
CA LEU A 89 2.28 1.83 15.56
C LEU A 89 1.34 2.59 16.50
N GLU A 90 1.78 2.96 17.70
CA GLU A 90 0.98 3.70 18.67
C GLU A 90 0.56 5.07 18.13
N ALA A 91 1.46 5.75 17.43
CA ALA A 91 1.16 7.03 16.78
C ALA A 91 0.18 6.83 15.61
N ARG A 92 0.36 5.78 14.80
CA ARG A 92 -0.56 5.44 13.70
C ARG A 92 -1.99 5.15 14.21
N VAL A 93 -2.11 4.40 15.31
CA VAL A 93 -3.41 4.10 15.96
C VAL A 93 -4.05 5.36 16.53
N ARG A 94 -3.27 6.21 17.20
CA ARG A 94 -3.75 7.50 17.72
C ARG A 94 -4.28 8.39 16.60
N ASP A 95 -3.58 8.48 15.49
CA ASP A 95 -3.98 9.28 14.33
C ASP A 95 -5.25 8.71 13.69
N GLY A 96 -5.35 7.38 13.55
CA GLY A 96 -6.57 6.70 13.11
C GLY A 96 -7.78 7.00 14.01
N LEU A 97 -7.58 7.00 15.33
CA LEU A 97 -8.62 7.41 16.29
C LEU A 97 -8.98 8.89 16.12
N GLY A 98 -7.99 9.75 15.90
CA GLY A 98 -8.19 11.17 15.63
C GLY A 98 -9.07 11.41 14.41
N ILE A 99 -8.83 10.67 13.31
CA ILE A 99 -9.64 10.73 12.09
C ILE A 99 -11.10 10.39 12.38
N ILE A 100 -11.35 9.23 13.00
CA ILE A 100 -12.71 8.74 13.25
C ILE A 100 -13.46 9.65 14.21
N THR A 101 -12.83 10.07 15.31
CA THR A 101 -13.48 10.91 16.33
C THR A 101 -13.73 12.33 15.84
N SER A 102 -12.82 12.91 15.04
CA SER A 102 -13.03 14.23 14.42
C SER A 102 -14.17 14.18 13.41
N ALA A 103 -14.24 13.14 12.59
CA ALA A 103 -15.33 12.93 11.63
C ALA A 103 -16.69 12.77 12.35
N ALA A 104 -16.72 12.00 13.43
CA ALA A 104 -17.93 11.82 14.24
C ALA A 104 -18.38 13.12 14.91
N ALA A 105 -17.43 13.94 15.41
CA ALA A 105 -17.73 15.24 16.00
C ALA A 105 -18.33 16.21 14.97
N ALA A 106 -17.73 16.30 13.78
CA ALA A 106 -18.25 17.14 12.69
C ALA A 106 -19.65 16.68 12.22
N MET A 107 -19.87 15.37 12.18
CA MET A 107 -21.17 14.79 11.86
C MET A 107 -22.23 15.11 12.92
N LEU A 108 -21.87 14.98 14.20
CA LEU A 108 -22.73 15.32 15.32
C LEU A 108 -23.10 16.82 15.31
N GLU A 109 -22.15 17.69 14.95
CA GLU A 109 -22.40 19.13 14.83
C GLU A 109 -23.40 19.46 13.71
N GLU A 110 -23.28 18.84 12.54
CA GLU A 110 -24.15 19.12 11.39
C GLU A 110 -25.55 18.48 11.52
N TYR A 111 -25.62 17.23 12.02
CA TYR A 111 -26.87 16.45 12.02
C TYR A 111 -27.49 16.24 13.41
N GLY A 112 -26.76 16.56 14.48
CA GLY A 112 -27.23 16.35 15.86
C GLY A 112 -27.31 14.87 16.27
N ASP A 113 -26.74 13.96 15.48
CA ASP A 113 -26.77 12.52 15.72
C ASP A 113 -25.55 11.81 15.13
N ILE A 114 -25.13 10.70 15.76
CA ILE A 114 -24.12 9.77 15.24
C ILE A 114 -24.82 8.41 15.05
N PRO A 115 -24.90 7.87 13.83
CA PRO A 115 -25.63 6.64 13.57
C PRO A 115 -25.09 5.47 14.38
N GLU A 116 -25.99 4.67 14.96
CA GLU A 116 -25.59 3.41 15.59
C GLU A 116 -24.96 2.47 14.56
N ALA A 117 -23.79 1.95 14.90
CA ALA A 117 -23.08 1.01 14.06
C ALA A 117 -23.80 -0.33 14.02
N LYS A 118 -23.83 -0.96 12.84
CA LYS A 118 -24.30 -2.34 12.70
C LYS A 118 -23.37 -3.28 13.48
N THR A 119 -23.93 -4.08 14.38
CA THR A 119 -23.16 -4.99 15.24
C THR A 119 -22.99 -6.40 14.65
N SER A 120 -23.65 -6.70 13.52
CA SER A 120 -23.60 -8.02 12.86
C SER A 120 -23.56 -7.93 11.34
N CYS A 121 -22.69 -8.71 10.70
CA CYS A 121 -22.63 -8.84 9.24
C CYS A 121 -23.79 -9.66 8.66
N TYR A 122 -24.38 -10.57 9.44
CA TYR A 122 -25.38 -11.54 8.97
C TYR A 122 -26.83 -11.04 9.00
N GLY A 123 -27.10 -9.93 9.69
CA GLY A 123 -28.44 -9.33 9.75
C GLY A 123 -28.84 -8.60 8.47
N GLN A 124 -30.14 -8.46 8.22
CA GLN A 124 -30.65 -7.57 7.17
C GLN A 124 -30.16 -6.13 7.39
N MET A 125 -30.01 -5.35 6.31
CA MET A 125 -29.76 -3.92 6.42
C MET A 125 -30.95 -3.27 7.13
N GLU A 126 -30.75 -2.85 8.38
CA GLU A 126 -31.74 -2.05 9.07
C GLU A 126 -31.81 -0.66 8.44
N LYS A 127 -33.02 -0.23 8.06
CA LYS A 127 -33.30 1.09 7.48
C LYS A 127 -33.61 2.14 8.56
N THR A 128 -33.15 1.92 9.79
CA THR A 128 -33.58 2.65 10.98
C THR A 128 -32.86 3.99 11.17
N SER A 129 -31.70 4.21 10.54
CA SER A 129 -30.99 5.48 10.61
C SER A 129 -31.51 6.48 9.57
N LYS A 130 -31.72 7.73 9.98
CA LYS A 130 -32.05 8.85 9.07
C LYS A 130 -30.90 9.16 8.10
N LEU A 131 -29.69 8.75 8.45
CA LEU A 131 -28.46 8.99 7.71
C LEU A 131 -27.97 7.69 7.06
N PRO A 132 -27.47 7.73 5.82
CA PRO A 132 -26.93 6.54 5.17
C PRO A 132 -25.69 6.03 5.91
N PRO A 133 -25.37 4.72 5.83
CA PRO A 133 -24.15 4.15 6.43
C PRO A 133 -22.85 4.83 5.95
N SER A 134 -22.87 5.41 4.75
CA SER A 134 -21.75 6.18 4.18
C SER A 134 -21.71 7.64 4.65
N ALA A 135 -22.59 8.09 5.54
CA ALA A 135 -22.63 9.48 5.98
C ALA A 135 -21.33 9.92 6.65
N LEU A 136 -20.64 9.01 7.34
CA LEU A 136 -19.34 9.30 7.97
C LEU A 136 -18.23 9.52 6.93
N HIS A 137 -18.33 8.89 5.75
CA HIS A 137 -17.32 8.92 4.71
C HIS A 137 -16.92 10.36 4.35
N LYS A 138 -17.89 11.24 4.09
CA LYS A 138 -17.60 12.64 3.71
C LYS A 138 -16.79 13.40 4.76
N TYR A 139 -16.96 13.06 6.05
CA TYR A 139 -16.27 13.71 7.15
C TYR A 139 -14.89 13.12 7.43
N MET A 140 -14.63 11.90 6.95
CA MET A 140 -13.32 11.26 7.07
C MET A 140 -12.35 11.68 5.96
N MET A 141 -12.83 12.23 4.84
CA MET A 141 -11.99 12.57 3.68
C MET A 141 -11.00 13.69 3.95
N ASN A 142 -11.43 14.73 4.69
CA ASN A 142 -10.63 15.95 4.90
C ASN A 142 -10.46 16.18 6.40
N VAL A 143 -9.48 15.52 7.01
CA VAL A 143 -9.26 15.59 8.46
C VAL A 143 -7.88 16.14 8.78
N THR A 144 -7.85 17.18 9.62
CA THR A 144 -6.62 17.67 10.25
C THR A 144 -6.61 17.25 11.71
N TRP A 145 -5.54 16.59 12.15
CA TRP A 145 -5.38 16.10 13.52
C TRP A 145 -3.96 16.38 14.02
N ASP A 146 -3.85 16.93 15.23
CA ASP A 146 -2.56 17.25 15.86
C ASP A 146 -1.63 18.07 14.95
N GLY A 147 -2.20 19.05 14.24
CA GLY A 147 -1.50 19.93 13.30
C GLY A 147 -1.03 19.27 11.99
N ARG A 148 -1.41 18.01 11.73
CA ARG A 148 -1.11 17.29 10.49
C ARG A 148 -2.35 17.09 9.65
N ASP A 149 -2.19 17.20 8.35
CA ASP A 149 -3.19 16.82 7.37
C ASP A 149 -3.18 15.30 7.19
N LEU A 150 -4.32 14.66 7.47
CA LEU A 150 -4.55 13.22 7.34
C LEU A 150 -5.65 12.92 6.32
N SER A 151 -5.83 13.81 5.35
CA SER A 151 -6.84 13.68 4.30
C SER A 151 -6.60 12.46 3.40
N PHE A 152 -7.67 11.99 2.75
CA PHE A 152 -7.67 10.83 1.86
C PHE A 152 -8.04 11.21 0.42
N THR A 153 -7.51 10.45 -0.53
CA THR A 153 -7.90 10.50 -1.94
C THR A 153 -9.18 9.71 -2.18
N GLU A 154 -9.84 9.93 -3.33
CA GLU A 154 -11.05 9.17 -3.70
C GLU A 154 -10.82 7.65 -3.80
N ASP A 155 -9.58 7.23 -4.09
CA ASP A 155 -9.17 5.81 -4.14
C ASP A 155 -8.91 5.21 -2.75
N GLY A 156 -8.98 6.02 -1.67
CA GLY A 156 -8.85 5.59 -0.29
C GLY A 156 -7.42 5.61 0.29
N TYR A 157 -6.45 6.14 -0.45
CA TYR A 157 -5.08 6.36 0.08
C TYR A 157 -5.01 7.67 0.85
N GLN A 158 -4.04 7.83 1.75
CA GLN A 158 -3.76 9.16 2.30
C GLN A 158 -3.23 10.08 1.20
N GLU A 159 -3.67 11.34 1.20
CA GLU A 159 -3.25 12.35 0.22
C GLU A 159 -1.81 12.79 0.46
N ASN A 160 -1.44 12.98 1.73
CA ASN A 160 -0.12 13.43 2.16
C ASN A 160 0.49 12.42 3.17
N PRO A 161 0.78 11.17 2.75
CA PRO A 161 1.39 10.20 3.63
C PRO A 161 2.80 10.64 4.00
N LYS A 162 3.25 10.26 5.20
CA LYS A 162 4.65 10.40 5.58
C LYS A 162 5.45 9.33 4.83
N LEU A 163 6.34 9.78 3.94
CA LEU A 163 7.24 8.97 3.09
C LEU A 163 8.67 9.02 3.61
#